data_AF-A0A1U7U2W5-F1
#
_entry.id   AF-A0A1U7U2W5-F1
#
_cell.length_a   1.000
_cell.length_b   1.000
_cell.length_c   1.000
_cell.angle_alpha   90.00
_cell.angle_beta   90.00
_cell.angle_gamma   90.00
#
_symmetry.space_group_name_H-M   'P 1'
#
loop_
_entity.id
_entity.type
_entity.pdbx_description
1 polymer ?
#
loop_
_entity_poly.entity_id
_entity_poly.type
_entity_poly.pdbx_seq_one_letter_code
_entity_poly.pdbx_strand_id
1 'polypeptide(L)'
;SPGLLSPAMAGGVFAIDRHYFNEIGQYDKDMELWGGENLELSLRIWMCGGQIFIIPCSRVGHIAKKHFQESPATKKAIRHNYLRLVHVWLDEYKEIFLRRFHQKSITYGNISERVNLRKRLGCKSFQWYMDNIFPELEDSL
;
A
#
# COMPACT_ATOMS: atom_id res chain seq x y z
N SER A 1 -18.60 5.35 -18.83
CA SER A 1 -17.32 4.71 -19.19
C SER A 1 -16.77 3.99 -17.99
N PRO A 2 -16.23 2.76 -18.13
CA PRO A 2 -15.44 2.17 -17.05
C PRO A 2 -14.26 3.09 -16.75
N GLY A 3 -13.86 3.17 -15.48
CA GLY A 3 -12.68 3.93 -15.08
C GLY A 3 -11.39 3.37 -15.69
N LEU A 4 -10.30 4.13 -15.58
CA LEU A 4 -8.97 3.66 -15.95
C LEU A 4 -8.39 2.84 -14.79
N LEU A 5 -7.90 1.63 -15.05
CA LEU A 5 -7.25 0.83 -14.01
C LEU A 5 -5.97 1.53 -13.55
N SER A 6 -5.69 1.45 -12.26
CA SER A 6 -4.48 2.01 -11.67
C SER A 6 -3.85 1.02 -10.70
N PRO A 7 -2.54 0.76 -10.78
CA PRO A 7 -1.87 -0.19 -9.89
C PRO A 7 -1.88 0.28 -8.43
N ALA A 8 -1.88 1.59 -8.20
CA ALA A 8 -1.94 2.17 -6.87
C ALA A 8 -2.64 3.53 -6.85
N MET A 9 -3.31 3.83 -5.74
CA MET A 9 -3.88 5.15 -5.50
C MET A 9 -2.92 6.10 -4.78
N ALA A 10 -3.10 7.40 -5.00
CA ALA A 10 -2.37 8.43 -4.26
C ALA A 10 -2.74 8.48 -2.76
N GLY A 11 -3.94 8.01 -2.38
CA GLY A 11 -4.39 7.84 -0.99
C GLY A 11 -5.20 8.99 -0.40
N GLY A 12 -4.91 10.25 -0.75
CA GLY A 12 -5.58 11.40 -0.13
C GLY A 12 -7.05 11.60 -0.55
N VAL A 13 -7.45 11.12 -1.73
CA VAL A 13 -8.82 11.24 -2.25
C VAL A 13 -9.19 9.95 -2.97
N PHE A 14 -10.17 9.23 -2.44
CA PHE A 14 -10.75 8.03 -3.04
C PHE A 14 -12.15 7.79 -2.51
N ALA A 15 -12.90 6.89 -3.14
CA ALA A 15 -14.19 6.41 -2.68
C ALA A 15 -14.16 4.88 -2.61
N ILE A 16 -14.70 4.31 -1.53
CA ILE A 16 -14.77 2.88 -1.30
C ILE A 16 -16.10 2.55 -0.61
N ASP A 17 -16.69 1.40 -0.94
CA ASP A 17 -17.85 0.91 -0.20
C ASP A 17 -17.47 0.65 1.26
N ARG A 18 -18.35 1.04 2.19
CA ARG A 18 -18.09 0.94 3.64
C ARG A 18 -18.00 -0.51 4.10
N HIS A 19 -18.87 -1.39 3.60
CA HIS A 19 -18.86 -2.79 3.99
C HIS A 19 -17.60 -3.47 3.47
N TYR A 20 -17.30 -3.26 2.19
CA TYR A 20 -16.06 -3.74 1.59
C TYR A 20 -14.82 -3.27 2.34
N PHE A 21 -14.72 -1.97 2.69
CA PHE A 21 -13.60 -1.44 3.47
C PHE A 21 -13.43 -2.13 4.83
N ASN A 22 -14.54 -2.45 5.50
CA ASN A 22 -14.51 -3.21 6.76
C ASN A 22 -14.09 -4.66 6.55
N GLU A 23 -14.62 -5.33 5.52
CA GLU A 23 -14.34 -6.73 5.20
C GLU A 23 -12.87 -6.96 4.84
N ILE A 24 -12.28 -6.07 4.04
CA ILE A 24 -10.85 -6.15 3.73
C ILE A 24 -9.98 -5.73 4.92
N GLY A 25 -10.54 -5.27 6.04
CA GLY A 25 -9.82 -5.05 7.30
C GLY A 25 -9.31 -3.63 7.53
N GLN A 26 -9.97 -2.61 6.97
CA GLN A 26 -9.70 -1.17 7.18
C GLN A 26 -8.23 -0.79 6.96
N TYR A 27 -7.74 0.33 7.51
CA TYR A 27 -6.29 0.59 7.55
C TYR A 27 -5.60 -0.29 8.58
N ASP A 28 -4.29 -0.50 8.39
CA ASP A 28 -3.44 -1.08 9.43
C ASP A 28 -3.34 -0.10 10.61
N LYS A 29 -4.02 -0.44 11.72
CA LYS A 29 -4.15 0.42 12.89
C LYS A 29 -2.83 0.70 13.62
N ASP A 30 -1.79 -0.11 13.38
CA ASP A 30 -0.48 0.11 13.99
C ASP A 30 0.46 0.89 13.04
N MET A 31 -0.02 1.39 11.89
CA MET A 31 0.73 2.40 11.14
C MET A 31 0.74 3.74 11.89
N GLU A 32 1.89 4.40 11.87
CA GLU A 32 2.13 5.64 12.58
C GLU A 32 1.99 6.86 11.65
N LEU A 33 1.39 7.95 12.16
CA LEU A 33 1.30 9.23 11.47
C LEU A 33 0.76 9.13 10.03
N TRP A 34 1.64 9.27 9.03
CA TRP A 34 1.30 9.22 7.61
C TRP A 34 2.47 8.63 6.80
N GLY A 35 2.15 8.02 5.66
CA GLY A 35 3.08 7.45 4.70
C GLY A 35 2.94 5.93 4.57
N GLY A 36 2.84 5.43 3.33
CA GLY A 36 2.78 4.01 3.01
C GLY A 36 1.38 3.39 3.08
N GLU A 37 0.42 4.02 3.75
CA GLU A 37 -0.95 3.51 3.90
C GLU A 37 -1.70 3.42 2.57
N ASN A 38 -1.42 4.34 1.65
CA ASN A 38 -1.99 4.35 0.31
C ASN A 38 -1.52 3.14 -0.50
N LEU A 39 -0.25 2.76 -0.37
CA LEU A 39 0.33 1.61 -1.05
C LEU A 39 -0.13 0.30 -0.41
N GLU A 40 -0.19 0.22 0.92
CA GLU A 40 -0.67 -0.97 1.64
C GLU A 40 -2.09 -1.31 1.22
N LEU A 41 -2.98 -0.32 1.25
CA LEU A 41 -4.36 -0.52 0.85
C LEU A 41 -4.47 -0.83 -0.65
N SER A 42 -3.62 -0.24 -1.50
CA SER A 42 -3.61 -0.53 -2.93
C SER A 42 -3.26 -1.98 -3.23
N LEU A 43 -2.15 -2.47 -2.65
CA LEU A 43 -1.70 -3.84 -2.79
C LEU A 43 -2.75 -4.81 -2.28
N ARG A 44 -3.33 -4.52 -1.11
CA ARG A 44 -4.40 -5.34 -0.54
C ARG A 44 -5.63 -5.41 -1.43
N ILE A 45 -6.12 -4.29 -1.94
CA ILE A 45 -7.29 -4.28 -2.84
C ILE A 45 -7.02 -5.18 -4.03
N TRP A 46 -5.91 -4.99 -4.73
CA TRP A 46 -5.57 -5.76 -5.93
C TRP A 46 -5.35 -7.25 -5.65
N MET A 47 -4.52 -7.56 -4.65
CA MET A 47 -4.15 -8.94 -4.35
C MET A 47 -5.32 -9.72 -3.73
N CYS A 48 -6.31 -9.04 -3.15
CA CYS A 48 -7.46 -9.69 -2.50
C CYS A 48 -8.75 -9.58 -3.32
N GLY A 49 -8.66 -9.36 -4.64
CA GLY A 49 -9.78 -9.50 -5.58
C GLY A 49 -10.60 -8.24 -5.88
N GLY A 50 -10.16 -7.08 -5.36
CA GLY A 50 -10.71 -5.78 -5.74
C GLY A 50 -9.95 -5.15 -6.91
N GLN A 51 -10.36 -3.93 -7.26
CA GLN A 51 -9.79 -3.16 -8.36
C GLN A 51 -9.74 -1.68 -7.98
N ILE A 52 -8.77 -0.96 -8.55
CA ILE A 52 -8.62 0.48 -8.35
C ILE A 52 -8.81 1.18 -9.69
N PHE A 53 -9.72 2.16 -9.69
CA PHE A 53 -10.06 2.93 -10.87
C PHE A 53 -9.82 4.42 -10.65
N ILE A 54 -9.22 5.08 -11.64
CA ILE A 54 -9.26 6.53 -11.80
C ILE A 54 -10.49 6.86 -12.64
N ILE A 55 -11.34 7.77 -12.15
CA ILE A 55 -12.58 8.20 -12.82
C ILE A 55 -12.37 9.59 -13.43
N PRO A 56 -12.11 9.74 -14.74
CA PRO A 56 -11.75 11.04 -15.33
C PRO A 56 -12.84 12.12 -15.24
N CYS A 57 -14.10 11.68 -15.08
CA CYS A 57 -15.24 12.57 -14.92
C CYS A 57 -15.40 13.10 -13.49
N SER A 58 -14.76 12.48 -12.49
CA SER A 58 -14.75 12.95 -11.10
C SER A 58 -13.48 13.77 -10.87
N ARG A 59 -13.63 15.05 -10.54
CA ARG A 59 -12.51 15.99 -10.43
C ARG A 59 -12.51 16.65 -9.07
N VAL A 60 -11.38 16.52 -8.36
CA VAL A 60 -11.14 17.15 -7.06
C VAL A 60 -9.80 17.87 -7.14
N GLY A 61 -9.77 19.17 -6.82
CA GLY A 61 -8.54 19.93 -6.75
C GLY A 61 -7.83 19.71 -5.41
N HIS A 62 -6.54 19.37 -5.44
CA HIS A 62 -5.70 19.26 -4.25
C HIS A 62 -4.58 20.30 -4.28
N ILE A 63 -4.52 21.16 -3.26
CA ILE A 63 -3.47 22.18 -3.14
C ILE A 63 -2.26 21.56 -2.45
N ALA A 64 -1.23 21.23 -3.22
CA ALA A 64 0.01 20.70 -2.68
C ALA A 64 0.75 21.78 -1.86
N LYS A 65 1.18 21.44 -0.65
CA LYS A 65 2.04 22.32 0.15
C LYS A 65 3.41 22.40 -0.52
N LYS A 66 3.90 23.62 -0.79
CA LYS A 66 5.21 23.84 -1.44
C LYS A 66 6.36 23.24 -0.63
N HIS A 67 6.34 23.32 0.69
CA HIS A 67 7.38 22.82 1.57
C HIS A 67 6.75 22.06 2.74
N PHE A 68 6.88 20.74 2.73
CA PHE A 68 6.68 19.93 3.92
C PHE A 68 8.06 19.49 4.41
N GLN A 69 8.56 20.11 5.48
CA GLN A 69 9.75 19.58 6.15
C GLN A 69 9.32 18.39 7.00
N GLU A 70 9.67 17.19 6.56
CA GLU A 70 9.42 15.98 7.32
C GLU A 70 10.20 16.01 8.63
N SER A 71 9.46 16.07 9.74
CA SER A 71 10.06 15.94 11.06
C SER A 71 10.79 14.60 11.20
N PRO A 72 11.80 14.49 12.06
CA PRO A 72 12.45 13.20 12.35
C PRO A 72 11.44 12.10 12.76
N ALA A 73 10.39 12.47 13.50
CA ALA A 73 9.30 11.57 13.87
C ALA A 73 8.53 11.06 12.65
N THR A 74 8.22 11.96 11.70
CA THR A 74 7.58 11.61 10.43
C THR A 74 8.42 10.64 9.61
N LYS A 75 9.73 10.89 9.49
CA LYS A 75 10.63 9.98 8.77
C LYS A 75 10.67 8.59 9.41
N LYS A 76 10.68 8.53 10.75
CA LYS A 76 10.62 7.26 11.48
C LYS A 76 9.30 6.51 11.22
N ALA A 77 8.18 7.23 11.29
CA ALA A 77 6.85 6.68 11.02
C ALA A 77 6.72 6.14 9.59
N ILE A 78 7.17 6.90 8.58
CA ILE A 78 7.21 6.46 7.18
C ILE A 78 7.97 5.13 7.04
N ARG A 79 9.17 5.04 7.64
CA ARG A 79 9.97 3.81 7.60
C ARG A 79 9.26 2.65 8.30
N HIS A 80 8.68 2.89 9.48
CA HIS A 80 7.90 1.90 10.21
C HIS A 80 6.76 1.34 9.35
N ASN A 81 5.98 2.23 8.72
CA ASN A 81 4.83 1.85 7.89
C ASN A 81 5.25 1.08 6.64
N TYR A 82 6.31 1.51 5.96
CA TYR A 82 6.83 0.77 4.81
C TYR A 82 7.34 -0.62 5.20
N LEU A 83 8.00 -0.77 6.34
CA LEU A 83 8.44 -2.09 6.80
C LEU A 83 7.25 -3.01 7.11
N ARG A 84 6.18 -2.50 7.74
CA ARG A 84 4.94 -3.27 7.95
C ARG A 84 4.36 -3.75 6.63
N LEU A 85 4.22 -2.84 5.66
CA LEU A 85 3.74 -3.16 4.30
C LEU A 85 4.62 -4.22 3.64
N VAL A 86 5.93 -4.01 3.64
CA VAL A 86 6.92 -4.87 2.97
C VAL A 86 6.87 -6.30 3.51
N HIS A 87 6.83 -6.45 4.83
CA HIS A 87 6.79 -7.76 5.48
C HIS A 87 5.46 -8.49 5.31
N VAL A 88 4.35 -7.78 5.06
CA VAL A 88 3.03 -8.38 4.86
C VAL A 88 2.75 -8.69 3.39
N TRP A 89 3.16 -7.81 2.46
CA TRP A 89 2.62 -7.81 1.10
C TRP A 89 3.63 -8.12 -0.01
N LEU A 90 4.94 -7.99 0.22
CA LEU A 90 5.94 -8.13 -0.87
C LEU A 90 6.56 -9.54 -0.99
N ASP A 91 6.15 -10.52 -0.17
CA ASP A 91 6.65 -11.90 -0.25
C ASP A 91 8.19 -11.96 -0.29
N GLU A 92 8.78 -12.67 -1.26
CA GLU A 92 10.24 -12.78 -1.47
C GLU A 92 10.87 -11.45 -1.92
N TYR A 93 10.09 -10.55 -2.56
CA TYR A 93 10.57 -9.26 -3.07
C TYR A 93 10.93 -8.28 -1.95
N LYS A 94 10.52 -8.56 -0.72
CA LYS A 94 10.94 -7.78 0.46
C LYS A 94 12.46 -7.68 0.56
N GLU A 95 13.22 -8.71 0.18
CA GLU A 95 14.68 -8.71 0.31
C GLU A 95 15.33 -7.67 -0.61
N ILE A 96 14.77 -7.45 -1.80
CA ILE A 96 15.21 -6.41 -2.74
C ILE A 96 15.00 -5.04 -2.11
N PHE A 97 13.80 -4.80 -1.56
CA PHE A 97 13.47 -3.54 -0.90
C PHE A 97 14.37 -3.28 0.32
N LEU A 98 14.50 -4.26 1.22
CA LEU A 98 15.30 -4.14 2.45
C LEU A 98 16.77 -3.88 2.15
N ARG A 99 17.32 -4.51 1.09
CA ARG A 99 18.69 -4.28 0.63
C ARG A 99 18.87 -2.87 0.07
N ARG A 100 17.98 -2.43 -0.83
CA ARG A 100 18.07 -1.13 -1.52
C ARG A 100 18.01 0.06 -0.55
N PHE A 101 17.19 -0.05 0.50
CA PHE A 101 16.97 1.04 1.45
C PHE A 101 17.72 0.89 2.78
N HIS A 102 18.59 -0.12 2.90
CA HIS A 102 19.38 -0.41 4.12
C HIS A 102 18.55 -0.47 5.41
N GLN A 103 17.30 -0.98 5.35
CA GLN A 103 16.34 -0.90 6.46
C GLN A 103 16.31 -2.12 7.40
N LYS A 104 17.47 -2.71 7.69
CA LYS A 104 17.54 -3.92 8.53
C LYS A 104 17.32 -3.68 10.04
N SER A 105 17.32 -2.43 10.50
CA SER A 105 17.48 -2.09 11.94
C SER A 105 16.28 -1.45 12.63
N ILE A 106 15.17 -1.17 11.94
CA ILE A 106 13.99 -0.55 12.55
C ILE A 106 12.93 -1.61 12.84
N THR A 107 12.35 -1.57 14.05
CA THR A 107 11.24 -2.43 14.42
C THR A 107 9.93 -1.94 13.79
N TYR A 108 9.17 -2.87 13.21
CA TYR A 108 7.89 -2.62 12.56
C TYR A 108 6.69 -3.16 13.38
N GLY A 109 6.96 -3.54 14.64
CA GLY A 109 5.95 -4.08 15.54
C GLY A 109 5.44 -5.46 15.14
N ASN A 110 4.34 -5.89 15.77
CA ASN A 110 3.68 -7.16 15.45
C ASN A 110 2.78 -6.97 14.22
N ILE A 111 2.93 -7.85 13.22
CA ILE A 111 2.12 -7.85 11.98
C ILE A 111 1.21 -9.07 11.86
N SER A 112 1.07 -9.88 12.91
CA SER A 112 0.34 -11.16 12.87
C SER A 112 -1.12 -11.00 12.44
N GLU A 113 -1.79 -9.93 12.90
CA GLU A 113 -3.16 -9.62 12.49
C GLU A 113 -3.25 -9.38 10.98
N ARG A 114 -2.25 -8.71 10.39
CA ARG A 114 -2.22 -8.40 8.97
C ARG A 114 -1.90 -9.60 8.11
N VAL A 115 -0.93 -10.42 8.55
CA VAL A 115 -0.62 -11.70 7.92
C VAL A 115 -1.84 -12.63 7.95
N ASN A 116 -2.55 -12.72 9.07
CA ASN A 116 -3.74 -13.57 9.20
C ASN A 116 -4.93 -13.06 8.37
N LEU A 117 -5.11 -11.75 8.27
CA LEU A 117 -6.09 -11.18 7.34
C LEU A 117 -5.78 -11.62 5.90
N ARG A 118 -4.54 -11.43 5.43
CA ARG A 118 -4.15 -11.78 4.05
C ARG A 118 -4.44 -13.25 3.74
N LYS A 119 -4.17 -14.14 4.71
CA LYS A 119 -4.52 -15.57 4.62
C LYS A 119 -6.03 -15.79 4.54
N ARG A 120 -6.81 -15.18 5.44
CA ARG A 120 -8.27 -15.34 5.52
C ARG A 120 -8.97 -14.86 4.24
N LEU A 121 -8.48 -13.80 3.62
CA LEU A 121 -9.01 -13.26 2.37
C LEU A 121 -8.58 -14.06 1.14
N GLY A 122 -7.69 -15.05 1.28
CA GLY A 122 -7.21 -15.85 0.14
C GLY A 122 -6.47 -15.04 -0.92
N CYS A 123 -5.74 -13.99 -0.49
CA CYS A 123 -5.11 -13.06 -1.41
C CYS A 123 -4.00 -13.72 -2.24
N LYS A 124 -3.81 -13.20 -3.45
CA LYS A 124 -2.76 -13.59 -4.39
C LYS A 124 -1.35 -13.21 -3.89
N SER A 125 -0.33 -13.75 -4.54
CA SER A 125 1.07 -13.42 -4.30
C SER A 125 1.42 -12.05 -4.89
N PHE A 126 2.51 -11.45 -4.41
CA PHE A 126 3.05 -10.23 -4.99
C PHE A 126 3.54 -10.46 -6.43
N GLN A 127 4.06 -11.65 -6.73
CA GLN A 127 4.37 -12.05 -8.12
C GLN A 127 3.15 -11.90 -9.03
N TRP A 128 1.99 -12.42 -8.61
CA TRP A 128 0.77 -12.30 -9.41
C TRP A 128 0.39 -10.83 -9.64
N TYR A 129 0.58 -9.96 -8.64
CA TYR A 129 0.35 -8.53 -8.79
C TYR A 129 1.29 -7.92 -9.84
N MET A 130 2.58 -8.26 -9.82
CA MET A 130 3.54 -7.82 -10.84
C MET A 130 3.10 -8.28 -12.23
N ASP A 131 2.83 -9.57 -12.40
CA ASP A 131 2.53 -10.15 -13.71
C ASP A 131 1.21 -9.63 -14.33
N ASN A 132 0.23 -9.26 -13.50
CA ASN A 132 -1.14 -9.01 -13.96
C ASN A 132 -1.60 -7.56 -13.80
N ILE A 133 -1.04 -6.83 -12.83
CA ILE A 133 -1.51 -5.48 -12.46
C ILE A 133 -0.48 -4.41 -12.77
N PHE A 134 0.81 -4.69 -12.55
CA PHE A 134 1.87 -3.72 -12.83
C PHE A 134 3.12 -4.37 -13.48
N PRO A 135 2.97 -4.98 -14.66
CA PRO A 135 4.06 -5.71 -15.32
C PRO A 135 5.24 -4.80 -15.69
N GLU A 136 4.97 -3.52 -15.98
CA GLU A 136 6.01 -2.54 -16.32
C GLU A 136 6.95 -2.21 -15.16
N LEU A 137 6.59 -2.58 -13.92
CA LEU A 137 7.46 -2.37 -12.77
C LEU A 137 8.70 -3.28 -12.81
N GLU A 138 8.59 -4.46 -13.42
CA GLU A 138 9.70 -5.42 -13.50
C GLU A 138 10.89 -4.86 -14.30
N ASP A 139 10.63 -4.08 -15.35
CA ASP A 139 11.65 -3.39 -16.16
C ASP A 139 12.46 -2.34 -15.37
N SER A 140 12.02 -2.00 -14.15
CA SER A 140 12.58 -0.93 -13.32
C SER A 140 13.24 -1.38 -12.00
N LEU A 141 13.21 -2.69 -11.72
CA LEU A 141 13.79 -3.31 -10.52
C LEU A 141 15.25 -3.74 -10.74
#